data_AF-A0A329WGZ8-F1
#
_entry.id   AF-A0A329WGZ8-F1
#
_cell.length_a   1.000
_cell.length_b   1.000
_cell.length_c   1.000
_cell.angle_alpha   90.00
_cell.angle_beta   90.00
_cell.angle_gamma   90.00
#
_symmetry.space_group_name_H-M   'P 1'
#
loop_
_entity.id
_entity.type
_entity.pdbx_description
1 polymer ?
#
loop_
_entity_poly.entity_id
_entity_poly.type
_entity_poly.pdbx_seq_one_letter_code
_entity_poly.pdbx_strand_id
1 'polypeptide(L)' 'MDVCSGCHDSLHDSVVAEVEGKIYKSCPCCSASMGQHVFYRYEDFGMRDMGDGRYIVHSWCPGCRLKDGNKPDICFTC' A
#
# COMPACT_ATOMS: atom_id res chain seq x y z
N MET A 1 -14.98 12.91 1.24
CA MET A 1 -14.36 12.01 0.26
C MET A 1 -12.87 12.14 0.46
N ASP A 2 -12.22 11.10 0.98
CA ASP A 2 -10.75 11.10 1.11
C ASP A 2 -10.18 10.63 -0.22
N VAL A 3 -9.99 11.59 -1.13
CA VAL A 3 -9.42 11.37 -2.47
C VAL A 3 -7.98 11.84 -2.50
N CYS A 4 -7.16 11.17 -3.31
CA CYS A 4 -5.76 11.51 -3.47
C CYS A 4 -5.62 12.86 -4.19
N SER A 5 -4.82 13.77 -3.66
CA SER A 5 -4.59 15.07 -4.32
C SER A 5 -3.84 14.98 -5.65
N GLY A 6 -3.09 13.90 -5.90
CA GLY A 6 -2.34 13.68 -7.14
C GLY A 6 -3.16 13.02 -8.25
N CYS A 7 -3.79 11.87 -7.97
CA CYS A 7 -4.54 11.11 -8.98
C CYS A 7 -6.06 11.22 -8.90
N HIS A 8 -6.61 11.85 -7.85
CA HIS A 8 -8.06 12.00 -7.58
C HIS A 8 -8.81 10.69 -7.28
N ASP A 9 -8.14 9.55 -7.23
CA ASP A 9 -8.73 8.28 -6.81
C ASP A 9 -8.89 8.20 -5.29
N SER A 10 -9.70 7.24 -4.84
CA SER A 10 -9.93 6.93 -3.42
C SER A 10 -8.62 6.60 -2.67
N LEU A 11 -8.38 7.29 -1.54
CA LEU A 11 -7.25 6.97 -0.63
C LEU A 11 -7.48 5.68 0.16
N HIS A 12 -8.72 5.18 0.17
CA HIS A 12 -9.09 3.97 0.92
C HIS A 12 -8.86 2.70 0.09
N ASP A 13 -8.67 2.85 -1.22
CA ASP A 13 -8.31 1.76 -2.11
C ASP A 13 -6.80 1.58 -2.22
N SER A 14 -6.37 0.32 -2.20
CA SER A 14 -4.96 -0.01 -2.40
C SER A 14 -4.68 -0.10 -3.89
N VAL A 15 -3.90 0.85 -4.39
CA VAL A 15 -3.49 0.92 -5.80
C VAL A 15 -2.12 0.29 -6.00
N VAL A 16 -1.85 -0.16 -7.22
CA VAL A 16 -0.57 -0.73 -7.64
C VAL A 16 0.01 0.16 -8.72
N ALA A 17 1.30 0.46 -8.63
CA ALA A 17 2.02 1.25 -9.61
C ALA A 17 3.28 0.50 -10.06
N GLU A 18 3.62 0.60 -11.34
CA GLU A 18 4.88 0.11 -11.89
C GLU A 18 5.77 1.31 -12.24
N VAL A 19 6.97 1.35 -11.69
CA VAL A 19 7.96 2.41 -11.95
C VAL A 19 9.31 1.76 -12.22
N GLU A 20 9.89 2.02 -13.39
CA GLU A 20 11.17 1.44 -13.83
C GLU A 20 11.19 -0.10 -13.77
N GLY A 21 10.07 -0.75 -14.11
CA GLY A 21 9.93 -2.22 -14.08
C GLY A 21 9.85 -2.82 -12.67
N LYS A 22 9.73 -1.99 -11.63
CA LYS A 22 9.47 -2.42 -10.25
C LYS A 22 8.04 -2.14 -9.86
N ILE A 23 7.44 -3.08 -9.12
CA ILE A 23 6.06 -2.98 -8.66
C ILE A 23 6.01 -2.42 -7.25
N TYR A 24 5.14 -1.43 -7.07
CA TYR A 24 4.88 -0.76 -5.81
C TYR A 24 3.39 -0.83 -5.49
N LYS A 25 3.07 -0.74 -4.20
CA LYS A 25 1.69 -0.82 -3.72
C LYS A 25 1.43 0.26 -2.70
N SER A 26 0.28 0.91 -2.80
CA SER A 26 -0.13 1.92 -1.83
C SER A 26 -0.76 1.28 -0.60
N CYS A 27 -0.48 1.85 0.58
CA CYS A 27 -1.18 1.48 1.80
C CYS A 27 -2.34 2.45 2.06
N PRO A 28 -3.62 1.98 2.07
CA PRO A 28 -4.78 2.82 2.35
C PRO A 28 -4.68 3.66 3.62
N CYS A 29 -4.22 3.07 4.73
CA CYS A 29 -4.14 3.77 6.01
C CYS A 29 -3.08 4.88 5.99
N CYS A 30 -1.89 4.60 5.45
CA CYS A 30 -0.86 5.63 5.28
C CYS A 30 -1.32 6.72 4.31
N SER A 31 -2.02 6.31 3.25
CA SER A 31 -2.48 7.22 2.21
C SER A 31 -3.54 8.18 2.73
N ALA A 32 -4.55 7.66 3.43
CA ALA A 32 -5.57 8.47 4.09
C ALA A 32 -4.97 9.43 5.13
N SER A 33 -3.94 9.00 5.89
CA SER A 33 -3.26 9.86 6.85
C SER A 33 -2.45 10.99 6.22
N MET A 34 -1.96 10.81 4.98
CA MET A 34 -1.09 11.77 4.29
C MET A 34 -1.86 12.62 3.26
N GLY A 35 -3.06 12.21 2.86
CA GLY A 35 -3.85 12.88 1.81
C GLY A 35 -3.43 12.51 0.37
N GLN A 36 -2.44 11.63 0.22
CA GLN A 36 -1.88 11.17 -1.05
C GLN A 36 -1.65 9.67 -1.01
N HIS A 37 -1.67 8.97 -2.15
CA HIS A 37 -1.26 7.58 -2.19
C HIS A 37 0.21 7.44 -1.82
N VAL A 38 0.49 6.69 -0.75
CA VAL A 38 1.84 6.42 -0.26
C VAL A 38 2.27 5.04 -0.69
N PHE A 39 3.29 4.96 -1.52
CA PHE A 39 3.76 3.72 -2.14
C PHE A 39 4.98 3.15 -1.42
N TYR A 40 4.93 1.83 -1.22
CA TYR A 40 6.02 1.01 -0.72
C TYR A 40 6.30 -0.09 -1.72
N ARG A 41 7.40 -0.83 -1.57
CA ARG A 41 7.67 -1.97 -2.45
C ARG A 41 6.58 -3.01 -2.27
N TYR A 42 6.17 -3.62 -3.37
CA TYR A 42 5.12 -4.65 -3.33
C TYR A 42 5.49 -5.82 -2.41
N GLU A 43 6.78 -6.19 -2.39
CA GLU A 43 7.33 -7.27 -1.56
C GLU A 43 7.21 -7.00 -0.04
N ASP A 44 7.25 -5.75 0.39
CA ASP A 44 7.21 -5.38 1.83
C ASP A 44 5.86 -5.67 2.49
N PHE A 45 4.78 -5.76 1.69
CA PHE A 45 3.44 -6.09 2.21
C PHE A 45 3.36 -7.54 2.70
N GLY A 46 4.19 -8.41 2.11
CA GLY A 46 4.11 -9.85 2.30
C GLY A 46 2.81 -10.45 1.75
N MET A 47 2.75 -11.77 1.78
CA MET A 47 1.64 -12.57 1.25
C MET A 47 0.86 -13.21 2.40
N ARG A 48 -0.47 -13.33 2.25
CA ARG A 48 -1.31 -14.19 3.08
C ARG A 48 -1.65 -15.46 2.34
N ASP A 49 -1.54 -16.58 3.04
CA ASP A 49 -2.12 -17.84 2.61
C ASP A 49 -3.63 -17.81 2.88
N MET A 50 -4.42 -18.13 1.85
CA MET A 50 -5.88 -18.20 1.92
C MET A 50 -6.41 -19.55 2.44
N GLY A 51 -5.53 -20.55 2.62
CA GLY A 51 -5.89 -21.91 3.04
C GLY A 51 -6.42 -22.80 1.92
N ASP A 52 -6.50 -22.28 0.68
CA ASP A 52 -6.90 -22.99 -0.54
C ASP A 52 -5.74 -23.15 -1.54
N GLY A 53 -4.51 -22.92 -1.08
CA GLY A 53 -3.29 -22.95 -1.90
C GLY A 53 -2.99 -21.63 -2.63
N ARG A 54 -3.86 -20.62 -2.54
CA ARG A 54 -3.60 -19.29 -3.10
C ARG A 54 -2.90 -18.38 -2.08
N TYR A 55 -1.88 -17.69 -2.56
CA TYR A 55 -1.20 -16.63 -1.84
C TYR A 55 -1.59 -15.29 -2.45
N ILE A 56 -2.09 -14.37 -1.63
CA ILE A 56 -2.42 -13.01 -2.09
C ILE A 56 -1.68 -11.97 -1.25
N VAL A 57 -1.27 -10.88 -1.89
CA VAL A 57 -0.61 -9.78 -1.18
C VAL A 57 -1.56 -9.17 -0.14
N HIS A 58 -1.01 -8.71 0.98
CA HIS A 58 -1.81 -7.95 1.93
C HIS A 58 -2.22 -6.58 1.37
N SER A 59 -3.36 -6.07 1.84
CA SER A 59 -3.86 -4.74 1.46
C SER A 59 -3.16 -3.60 2.21
N TRP A 60 -2.53 -3.87 3.35
CA TRP A 60 -1.88 -2.88 4.21
C TRP A 60 -0.40 -3.20 4.42
N CYS A 61 0.41 -2.15 4.55
CA CYS A 61 1.82 -2.26 4.90
C CYS A 61 1.98 -2.93 6.28
N PRO A 62 3.14 -3.54 6.60
CA PRO A 62 3.33 -4.28 7.84
C PRO A 62 3.08 -3.43 9.08
N GLY A 63 3.54 -2.18 9.12
CA GLY A 63 3.30 -1.28 10.27
C GLY A 63 1.82 -0.98 10.53
N CYS A 64 1.01 -0.79 9.48
CA CYS A 64 -0.44 -0.62 9.63
C CYS A 64 -1.16 -1.93 9.95
N ARG A 65 -0.70 -3.05 9.39
CA ARG A 65 -1.28 -4.39 9.63
C ARG A 65 -1.05 -4.85 11.07
N LEU A 66 0.20 -4.76 11.54
CA LEU A 66 0.64 -5.21 12.85
C LEU A 66 0.31 -4.20 13.97
N LYS A 67 -0.03 -2.95 13.59
CA LYS A 67 -0.25 -1.83 14.51
C LYS A 67 0.93 -1.52 15.42
N ASP A 68 2.13 -2.01 15.10
CA ASP A 68 3.34 -1.70 15.86
C ASP A 68 3.99 -0.38 15.40
N GLY A 69 3.54 0.17 14.27
CA GLY A 69 3.98 1.46 13.75
C GLY A 69 5.26 1.39 12.92
N ASN A 70 5.91 0.23 12.83
CA ASN A 70 7.11 0.03 12.02
C ASN A 70 6.73 -0.09 10.53
N LYS A 71 6.72 1.06 9.86
CA LYS A 71 6.39 1.16 8.43
C LYS A 71 7.68 1.03 7.61
N PRO A 72 7.64 0.34 6.47
CA PRO A 72 8.76 0.32 5.54
C PRO A 72 9.02 1.74 5.00
N ASP A 73 10.20 1.95 4.43
CA ASP A 73 10.55 3.23 3.84
C ASP A 73 9.61 3.57 2.66
N ILE A 74 9.08 4.80 2.70
CA ILE A 74 8.25 5.32 1.61
C ILE A 74 9.11 5.42 0.36
N CYS A 75 8.67 4.79 -0.73
CA CYS A 75 9.37 4.85 -2.01
C CYS A 75 9.02 6.16 -2.74
N PHE A 76 7.73 6.49 -2.82
CA PHE A 76 7.23 7.73 -3.41
C PHE A 76 5.74 7.95 -3.03
N THR A 77 5.22 9.12 -3.39
CA THR A 77 3.80 9.46 -3.30
C THR A 77 3.27 9.89 -4.68
N CYS A 78 1.95 9.85 -4.86
CA CYS A 78 1.29 10.46 -6.02
C CYS A 78 1.50 11.97 -6.10
#